data_AF-A0A927ZAH9-F1
#
_entry.id   AF-A0A927ZAH9-F1
#
_cell.length_a   1.000
_cell.length_b   1.000
_cell.length_c   1.000
_cell.angle_alpha   90.00
_cell.angle_beta   90.00
_cell.angle_gamma   90.00
#
_symmetry.space_group_name_H-M   'P 1'
#
loop_
_entity.id
_entity.type
_entity.pdbx_description
1 polymer ?
#
loop_
_entity_poly.entity_id
_entity_poly.type
_entity_poly.pdbx_seq_one_letter_code
_entity_poly.pdbx_strand_id
1 'polypeptide(L)'
;MAVYVENETDITFDFPDPEEVVKEAVSAVFSDKELPEELDVNVLITTEDMIREINRDNRGIDSTTDVLSFPYYDYEEPGVFDGVIYEDCENILGDIIICADRVIAQAEEYGHSQKRELAFLIV
;
A
#
# COMPACT_ATOMS: atom_id res chain seq x y z
N MET A 1 -10.12 -13.00 -1.75
CA MET A 1 -9.25 -11.82 -1.70
C MET A 1 -9.86 -10.67 -2.49
N ALA A 2 -10.03 -9.49 -1.88
CA ALA A 2 -10.37 -8.26 -2.57
C ALA A 2 -9.27 -7.20 -2.37
N VAL A 3 -8.87 -6.54 -3.46
CA VAL A 3 -7.94 -5.41 -3.40
C VAL A 3 -8.70 -4.17 -3.85
N TYR A 4 -8.91 -3.24 -2.93
CA TYR A 4 -9.53 -1.96 -3.21
C TYR A 4 -8.43 -0.94 -3.41
N VAL A 5 -8.42 -0.29 -4.57
CA VAL A 5 -7.45 0.77 -4.87
C VAL A 5 -8.22 2.05 -5.12
N GLU A 6 -7.85 3.11 -4.41
CA GLU A 6 -8.36 4.45 -4.60
C GLU A 6 -7.20 5.37 -4.98
N ASN A 7 -7.41 6.20 -5.99
CA ASN A 7 -6.40 7.13 -6.48
C ASN A 7 -6.90 8.56 -6.35
N GLU A 8 -6.44 9.27 -5.32
CA GLU A 8 -6.81 10.65 -4.98
C GLU A 8 -5.77 11.68 -5.47
N THR A 9 -5.01 11.36 -6.51
CA THR A 9 -4.03 12.27 -7.11
C THR A 9 -4.42 12.69 -8.53
N ASP A 10 -4.05 13.91 -8.90
CA ASP A 10 -4.13 14.40 -10.28
C ASP A 10 -2.86 14.03 -11.10
N ILE A 11 -1.92 13.31 -10.50
CA ILE A 11 -0.66 12.92 -11.14
C ILE A 11 -0.90 11.88 -12.22
N THR A 12 -0.34 12.14 -13.40
CA THR A 12 -0.32 11.18 -14.51
C THR A 12 1.00 10.41 -14.51
N PHE A 13 0.92 9.10 -14.31
CA PHE A 13 2.08 8.22 -14.44
C PHE A 13 2.49 8.01 -15.90
N ASP A 14 3.74 7.60 -16.14
CA ASP A 14 4.27 7.26 -17.47
C ASP A 14 3.76 5.92 -18.04
N PHE A 15 2.76 5.33 -17.37
CA PHE A 15 2.12 4.07 -17.70
C PHE A 15 0.60 4.16 -17.45
N PRO A 16 -0.21 3.30 -18.08
CA PRO A 16 -1.63 3.59 -18.27
C PRO A 16 -2.54 3.34 -17.06
N ASP A 17 -2.15 2.47 -16.11
CA ASP A 17 -3.05 2.03 -15.04
C ASP A 17 -2.29 1.73 -13.73
N PRO A 18 -2.20 2.71 -12.80
CA PRO A 18 -1.61 2.50 -11.47
C PRO A 18 -2.40 1.55 -10.59
N GLU A 19 -3.73 1.52 -10.71
CA GLU A 19 -4.56 0.64 -9.88
C GLU A 19 -4.34 -0.82 -10.23
N GLU A 20 -4.22 -1.14 -11.51
CA GLU A 20 -3.94 -2.50 -11.96
C GLU A 20 -2.55 -2.96 -11.51
N VAL A 21 -1.55 -2.08 -11.55
CA VAL A 21 -0.19 -2.40 -11.04
C VAL A 21 -0.22 -2.74 -9.55
N VAL A 22 -0.98 -1.99 -8.75
CA VAL A 22 -1.17 -2.27 -7.33
C VAL A 22 -1.86 -3.63 -7.15
N LYS A 23 -2.96 -3.89 -7.86
CA LYS A 23 -3.69 -5.17 -7.78
C LYS A 23 -2.80 -6.36 -8.15
N GLU A 24 -2.01 -6.23 -9.22
CA GLU A 24 -1.04 -7.25 -9.65
C GLU A 24 0.02 -7.50 -8.56
N ALA A 25 0.62 -6.42 -8.02
CA ALA A 25 1.68 -6.51 -7.02
C ALA A 25 1.17 -7.15 -5.71
N VAL A 26 0.03 -6.69 -5.21
CA VAL A 26 -0.61 -7.26 -4.02
C VAL A 26 -0.92 -8.75 -4.24
N SER A 27 -1.57 -9.09 -5.36
CA SER A 27 -1.92 -10.49 -5.70
C SER A 27 -0.70 -11.40 -5.80
N ALA A 28 0.44 -10.88 -6.27
CA ALA A 28 1.69 -11.63 -6.33
C ALA A 28 2.22 -11.97 -4.93
N VAL A 29 2.15 -11.03 -3.97
CA VAL A 29 2.54 -11.27 -2.56
C VAL A 29 1.66 -12.34 -1.94
N PHE A 30 0.35 -12.29 -2.18
CA PHE A 30 -0.60 -13.28 -1.66
C PHE A 30 -0.42 -14.67 -2.28
N SER A 31 -0.02 -14.75 -3.54
CA SER A 31 0.21 -16.03 -4.22
C SER A 31 1.49 -16.73 -3.76
N ASP A 32 2.48 -15.98 -3.26
CA ASP A 32 3.76 -16.51 -2.78
C ASP A 32 3.70 -17.00 -1.32
N LYS A 33 2.74 -16.51 -0.54
CA LYS A 33 2.60 -16.84 0.88
C LYS A 33 1.39 -17.76 1.12
N GLU A 34 1.51 -18.70 2.06
CA GLU A 34 0.40 -19.55 2.52
C GLU A 34 -0.59 -18.74 3.38
N LEU A 35 -1.17 -17.69 2.79
CA LEU A 35 -2.11 -16.79 3.44
C LEU A 35 -3.56 -17.30 3.33
N PRO A 36 -4.43 -16.92 4.28
CA PRO A 36 -5.87 -17.15 4.16
C PRO A 36 -6.45 -16.70 2.80
N GLU A 37 -7.38 -17.47 2.24
CA GLU A 37 -7.96 -17.23 0.91
C GLU A 37 -8.85 -15.98 0.83
N GLU A 38 -9.37 -15.54 1.97
CA GLU A 38 -10.21 -14.37 2.10
C GLU A 38 -9.45 -13.30 2.89
N LEU A 39 -8.68 -12.46 2.19
CA LEU A 39 -8.03 -11.28 2.75
C LEU A 39 -8.31 -10.07 1.87
N ASP A 40 -8.55 -8.93 2.50
CA ASP A 40 -8.92 -7.67 1.89
C ASP A 40 -7.89 -6.60 2.24
N VAL A 41 -7.44 -5.86 1.23
CA VAL A 41 -6.45 -4.77 1.39
C VAL A 41 -6.99 -3.53 0.71
N ASN A 42 -6.92 -2.39 1.41
CA ASN A 42 -7.18 -1.09 0.84
C ASN A 42 -5.86 -0.39 0.51
N VAL A 43 -5.79 0.20 -0.67
CA VAL A 43 -4.62 0.98 -1.10
C VAL A 43 -5.08 2.35 -1.55
N LEU A 44 -4.54 3.39 -0.92
CA LEU A 44 -4.74 4.78 -1.29
C LEU A 44 -3.48 5.33 -1.97
N ILE A 45 -3.60 5.77 -3.21
CA ILE A 45 -2.57 6.54 -3.90
C ILE A 45 -2.89 8.01 -3.73
N THR A 46 -1.96 8.79 -3.16
CA THR A 46 -2.20 10.19 -2.80
C THR A 46 -0.95 11.06 -2.98
N THR A 47 -1.03 12.32 -2.57
CA THR A 47 0.00 13.36 -2.73
C THR A 47 0.91 13.49 -1.51
N GLU A 48 2.05 14.19 -1.65
CA GLU A 48 2.96 14.48 -0.52
C GLU A 48 2.27 15.18 0.67
N ASP A 49 1.36 16.11 0.39
CA ASP A 49 0.68 16.91 1.41
C ASP A 49 -0.27 16.01 2.22
N MET A 50 -1.04 15.17 1.54
CA MET A 50 -2.00 14.27 2.17
C MET A 50 -1.30 13.19 3.00
N ILE A 51 -0.26 12.53 2.46
CA ILE A 51 0.45 11.49 3.23
C ILE A 51 1.16 12.08 4.45
N ARG A 52 1.66 13.32 4.37
CA ARG A 52 2.25 14.03 5.51
C ARG A 52 1.21 14.32 6.59
N GLU A 53 0.02 14.77 6.21
CA GLU A 53 -1.10 14.97 7.13
C GLU A 53 -1.48 13.67 7.82
N ILE A 54 -1.61 12.58 7.07
CA ILE A 54 -1.93 11.26 7.63
C ILE A 54 -0.83 10.77 8.59
N ASN A 55 0.45 10.97 8.24
CA ASN A 55 1.57 10.60 9.10
C ASN A 55 1.57 11.40 10.41
N ARG A 56 1.27 12.70 10.34
CA ARG A 56 1.15 13.57 11.51
C ARG A 56 0.00 13.13 12.40
N ASP A 57 -1.17 12.89 11.82
CA ASP A 57 -2.39 12.68 12.57
C ASP A 57 -2.44 11.28 13.21
N ASN A 58 -1.83 10.26 12.57
CA ASN A 58 -1.81 8.90 13.10
C ASN A 58 -0.54 8.56 13.91
N ARG A 59 0.64 9.07 13.51
CA ARG A 59 1.93 8.72 14.12
C ARG A 59 2.57 9.87 14.90
N GLY A 60 2.01 11.09 14.82
CA GLY A 60 2.60 12.29 15.43
C GLY A 60 3.84 12.80 14.69
N ILE A 61 4.08 12.35 13.46
CA ILE A 61 5.28 12.66 12.67
C ILE A 61 4.90 13.58 11.51
N ASP A 62 5.24 14.86 11.63
CA ASP A 62 4.99 15.86 10.58
C ASP A 62 6.07 15.82 9.48
N SER A 63 6.12 14.71 8.74
CA SER A 63 7.04 14.51 7.61
C SER A 63 6.39 13.69 6.50
N THR A 64 6.69 14.03 5.26
CA THR A 64 6.35 13.19 4.09
C THR A 64 7.16 11.90 4.11
N THR A 65 6.53 10.82 3.66
CA THR A 65 7.15 9.51 3.41
C THR A 65 6.66 8.98 2.07
N ASP A 66 7.27 7.91 1.59
CA ASP A 66 6.85 7.17 0.41
C ASP A 66 5.62 6.29 0.64
N VAL A 67 5.60 5.54 1.75
CA VAL A 67 4.51 4.62 2.10
C VAL A 67 4.18 4.65 3.59
N LEU A 68 2.89 4.52 3.91
CA LEU A 68 2.39 4.24 5.26
C LEU A 68 1.55 2.96 5.22
N SER A 69 1.68 2.15 6.25
CA SER A 69 0.85 0.96 6.47
C SER A 69 0.14 1.06 7.82
N PHE A 70 -1.16 0.78 7.81
CA PHE A 70 -2.04 0.77 8.97
C PHE A 70 -2.75 -0.58 9.02
N PRO A 71 -2.20 -1.54 9.79
CA PRO A 71 -2.84 -2.85 9.91
C PRO A 71 -4.14 -2.74 10.71
N TYR A 72 -5.15 -3.51 10.31
CA TYR A 72 -6.41 -3.60 11.06
C TYR A 72 -6.23 -4.38 12.37
N TYR A 73 -5.38 -5.41 12.34
CA TYR A 73 -5.02 -6.24 13.48
C TYR A 73 -3.65 -5.83 14.05
N ASP A 74 -3.52 -5.86 15.37
CA ASP A 74 -2.21 -5.77 16.01
C ASP A 74 -1.47 -7.10 15.85
N TYR A 75 -0.49 -7.13 14.96
CA TYR A 75 0.41 -8.27 14.78
C TYR A 75 1.62 -8.13 15.71
N GLU A 76 2.00 -9.20 16.42
CA GLU A 76 3.22 -9.19 17.26
C GLU A 76 4.48 -9.09 16.40
N GLU A 77 4.50 -9.75 15.24
CA GLU A 77 5.61 -9.73 14.28
C GLU A 77 5.12 -9.59 12.83
N PRO A 78 5.80 -8.80 11.97
CA PRO A 78 5.46 -8.67 10.56
C PRO A 78 5.49 -10.02 9.84
N GLY A 79 4.39 -10.35 9.15
CA GLY A 79 4.27 -11.59 8.37
C GLY A 79 4.02 -12.85 9.20
N VAL A 80 3.81 -12.73 10.51
CA VAL A 80 3.35 -13.81 11.38
C VAL A 80 1.86 -13.63 11.63
N PHE A 81 1.06 -14.56 11.10
CA PHE A 81 -0.41 -14.53 11.21
C PHE A 81 -0.94 -15.53 12.25
N ASP A 82 -0.05 -16.24 12.93
CA ASP A 82 -0.41 -17.22 13.97
C ASP A 82 -1.04 -16.52 15.18
N GLY A 83 -2.25 -16.96 15.57
CA GLY A 83 -2.95 -16.43 16.74
C GLY A 83 -3.85 -15.23 16.49
N VAL A 84 -3.93 -14.72 15.26
CA VAL A 84 -4.92 -13.71 14.87
C VAL A 84 -6.30 -14.38 14.79
N ILE A 85 -7.19 -14.02 15.71
CA ILE A 85 -8.57 -14.48 15.71
C ILE A 85 -9.35 -13.60 14.74
N TYR A 86 -9.57 -14.10 13.53
CA TYR A 86 -10.49 -13.48 12.58
C TYR A 86 -11.92 -13.71 13.09
N GLU A 87 -12.49 -12.76 13.83
CA GLU A 87 -13.90 -12.83 14.25
C GLU A 87 -14.79 -12.65 13.01
N ASP A 88 -15.32 -13.77 12.48
CA ASP A 88 -16.47 -14.02 11.58
C ASP A 88 -16.83 -13.06 10.41
N CYS A 89 -16.28 -11.85 10.27
CA CYS A 89 -16.79 -10.83 9.34
C CYS A 89 -15.79 -9.84 8.73
N GLU A 90 -14.52 -9.77 9.14
CA GLU A 90 -13.61 -8.78 8.56
C GLU A 90 -12.30 -9.42 8.12
N ASN A 91 -12.28 -9.90 6.89
CA ASN A 91 -11.07 -10.36 6.21
C ASN A 91 -10.06 -9.22 5.92
N ILE A 92 -10.18 -8.06 6.56
CA ILE A 92 -9.46 -6.83 6.24
C ILE A 92 -8.08 -6.85 6.91
N LEU A 93 -7.00 -6.79 6.12
CA LEU A 93 -5.64 -6.64 6.64
C LEU A 93 -5.34 -5.19 7.07
N GLY A 94 -5.95 -4.21 6.40
CA GLY A 94 -5.78 -2.79 6.69
C GLY A 94 -5.50 -1.95 5.44
N ASP A 95 -4.89 -0.80 5.67
CA ASP A 95 -4.71 0.25 4.68
C ASP A 95 -3.22 0.47 4.35
N ILE A 96 -2.93 0.62 3.05
CA ILE A 96 -1.63 1.02 2.52
C ILE A 96 -1.79 2.37 1.82
N ILE A 97 -0.94 3.33 2.14
CA ILE A 97 -1.03 4.69 1.60
C ILE A 97 0.27 5.01 0.91
N ILE A 98 0.21 5.34 -0.38
CA ILE A 98 1.37 5.53 -1.25
C ILE A 98 1.39 6.97 -1.75
N CYS A 99 2.57 7.59 -1.69
CA CYS A 99 2.80 8.92 -2.23
C CYS A 99 3.21 8.86 -3.71
N ALA A 100 2.34 9.31 -4.61
CA ALA A 100 2.59 9.33 -6.05
C ALA A 100 3.77 10.24 -6.45
N ASP A 101 3.92 11.39 -5.81
CA ASP A 101 5.06 12.28 -6.04
C ASP A 101 6.40 11.59 -5.74
N ARG A 102 6.45 10.82 -4.64
CA ARG A 102 7.63 10.05 -4.25
C ARG A 102 7.93 8.93 -5.22
N VAL A 103 6.91 8.23 -5.73
CA VAL A 103 7.07 7.21 -6.78
C VAL A 103 7.76 7.80 -8.01
N ILE A 104 7.35 8.98 -8.47
CA ILE A 104 7.96 9.63 -9.64
C ILE A 104 9.41 10.04 -9.34
N ALA A 105 9.64 10.71 -8.22
CA ALA A 105 10.97 11.19 -7.84
C ALA A 105 11.98 10.03 -7.67
N GLN A 106 11.56 8.95 -7.00
CA GLN A 106 12.41 7.78 -6.75
C GLN A 106 12.67 6.98 -8.03
N ALA A 107 11.67 6.83 -8.91
CA ALA A 107 11.87 6.21 -10.21
C ALA A 107 12.95 6.93 -11.04
N GLU A 108 12.93 8.26 -11.05
CA GLU A 108 13.96 9.07 -11.71
C GLU A 108 15.33 8.95 -11.03
N GLU A 109 15.39 9.05 -9.69
CA GLU A 109 16.63 8.97 -8.91
C GLU A 109 17.33 7.61 -9.05
N TYR A 110 16.57 6.51 -8.99
CA TYR A 110 17.10 5.15 -9.07
C TYR A 110 17.22 4.63 -10.51
N GLY A 111 16.76 5.40 -11.51
CA GLY A 111 16.89 5.05 -12.92
C GLY A 111 16.03 3.84 -13.33
N HIS A 112 14.84 3.72 -12.77
CA HIS A 112 13.87 2.65 -13.04
C HIS A 112 12.51 3.23 -13.42
N SER A 113 11.59 2.40 -13.93
CA SER A 113 10.27 2.89 -14.35
C SER A 113 9.37 3.21 -13.16
N GLN A 114 8.46 4.17 -13.32
CA GLN A 114 7.46 4.50 -12.29
C GLN A 114 6.59 3.29 -11.95
N LYS A 115 6.24 2.46 -12.96
CA LYS A 115 5.53 1.18 -12.74
C LYS A 115 6.29 0.26 -11.78
N ARG A 116 7.62 0.15 -11.93
CA ARG A 116 8.44 -0.70 -11.06
C ARG A 116 8.50 -0.12 -9.65
N GLU A 117 8.67 1.18 -9.53
CA GLU A 117 8.74 1.85 -8.23
C GLU A 117 7.41 1.71 -7.46
N LEU A 118 6.27 1.92 -8.13
CA LEU A 118 4.95 1.71 -7.53
C LEU A 118 4.76 0.26 -7.04
N ALA A 119 5.14 -0.73 -7.86
CA ALA A 119 5.07 -2.13 -7.46
C ALA A 119 6.03 -2.47 -6.32
N PHE A 120 7.19 -1.80 -6.26
CA PHE A 120 8.19 -2.01 -5.21
C PHE A 120 7.72 -1.51 -3.85
N LEU A 121 6.97 -0.41 -3.77
CA LEU A 121 6.42 0.09 -2.51
C LEU A 121 5.31 -0.81 -1.92
N ILE A 122 4.80 -1.76 -2.70
CA ILE A 122 3.75 -2.70 -2.29
C ILE A 122 4.32 -4.02 -1.72
N VAL A 123 5.48 -4.47 -2.21
CA VAL A 123 6.03 -5.84 -1.99
C VAL A 123 7.09 -5.84 -0.90
#